data_AF-A0A7V2YXD8-F1
#
_entry.id   AF-A0A7V2YXD8-F1
#
_cell.length_a   1.000
_cell.length_b   1.000
_cell.length_c   1.000
_cell.angle_alpha   90.00
_cell.angle_beta   90.00
_cell.angle_gamma   90.00
#
_symmetry.space_group_name_H-M   'P 1'
#
loop_
_entity.id
_entity.type
_entity.pdbx_description
1 polymer ?
#
loop_
_entity_poly.entity_id
_entity_poly.type
_entity_poly.pdbx_seq_one_letter_code
_entity_poly.pdbx_strand_id
1 'polypeptide(L)'
;MSESARERPISDPGSGTGVFVEAESFDDYGGWVMDQQAMDVMGSAYLLAHGLGRPVANARTRVHFGEGGKYRLWVRTRDWVAPEGPGRFRVRLNGNTVGGEFGAGGDGAWRWWEGGVVETPAGEAIVELEDLTGFDGRCDALFFAKEVAGAPAGPPPGSDPELAQFRKRALGLPEGPEDGGRFDFVVAGGGYAGVCAAIAAARRGLKVALVQDRPVLLSITHNCWELGLF
;
A
#
# COMPACT_ATOMS: atom_id res chain seq x y z
N MET A 1 13.84 24.97 -0.46
CA MET A 1 13.54 24.89 -1.90
C MET A 1 14.05 23.51 -2.34
N SER A 2 13.25 22.50 -2.66
CA SER A 2 11.95 22.48 -3.34
C SER A 2 10.93 21.57 -2.66
N GLU A 3 9.75 22.10 -2.48
CA GLU A 3 8.47 21.40 -2.33
C GLU A 3 8.07 20.92 -3.74
N SER A 4 8.06 19.60 -4.02
CA SER A 4 7.54 19.06 -5.30
C SER A 4 7.39 17.52 -5.34
N ALA A 5 7.34 16.82 -4.21
CA ALA A 5 7.35 15.34 -4.22
C ALA A 5 5.96 14.66 -4.14
N ARG A 6 4.84 15.40 -4.11
CA ARG A 6 3.52 14.83 -3.73
C ARG A 6 2.41 14.84 -4.79
N GLU A 7 2.71 15.07 -6.08
CA GLU A 7 1.65 15.16 -7.10
C GLU A 7 1.91 14.35 -8.38
N ARG A 8 2.80 13.35 -8.35
CA ARG A 8 2.94 12.47 -9.53
C ARG A 8 1.92 11.33 -9.43
N PRO A 9 0.99 11.21 -10.38
CA PRO A 9 0.07 10.07 -10.40
C PRO A 9 0.88 8.77 -10.50
N ILE A 10 0.36 7.72 -9.87
CA ILE A 10 0.95 6.39 -9.93
C ILE A 10 0.94 5.96 -11.40
N SER A 11 2.13 5.77 -11.97
CA SER A 11 2.36 5.56 -13.40
C SER A 11 2.92 4.17 -13.68
N ASP A 12 2.57 3.58 -14.83
CA ASP A 12 3.19 2.38 -15.38
C ASP A 12 4.73 2.54 -15.48
N PRO A 13 5.52 1.85 -14.64
CA PRO A 13 6.96 1.85 -14.75
C PRO A 13 7.31 0.83 -15.83
N GLY A 14 7.76 1.33 -16.98
CA GLY A 14 7.94 0.60 -18.24
C GLY A 14 8.79 -0.68 -18.22
N SER A 15 8.32 -1.73 -17.54
CA SER A 15 8.82 -3.11 -17.65
C SER A 15 7.79 -4.17 -17.21
N GLY A 16 6.49 -3.84 -17.08
CA GLY A 16 5.48 -4.78 -16.60
C GLY A 16 4.04 -4.54 -17.06
N THR A 17 3.80 -4.17 -18.32
CA THR A 17 2.50 -4.11 -19.02
C THR A 17 1.26 -3.86 -18.14
N GLY A 18 1.28 -2.88 -17.23
CA GLY A 18 0.21 -2.74 -16.24
C GLY A 18 0.46 -1.65 -15.20
N VAL A 19 -0.58 -1.31 -14.45
CA VAL A 19 -0.54 -0.27 -13.41
C VAL A 19 -0.66 -0.92 -12.03
N PHE A 20 0.40 -0.83 -11.24
CA PHE A 20 0.44 -1.31 -9.84
C PHE A 20 0.19 -0.14 -8.88
N VAL A 21 -0.69 -0.33 -7.90
CA VAL A 21 -1.15 0.69 -6.97
C VAL A 21 -1.12 0.12 -5.56
N GLU A 22 -0.27 0.67 -4.70
CA GLU A 22 -0.27 0.34 -3.27
C GLU A 22 -1.38 1.11 -2.56
N ALA A 23 -2.20 0.45 -1.75
CA ALA A 23 -3.32 1.11 -1.09
C ALA A 23 -2.85 2.18 -0.10
N GLU A 24 -1.70 1.99 0.56
CA GLU A 24 -1.06 2.99 1.41
C GLU A 24 -0.51 4.21 0.64
N SER A 25 -0.54 4.19 -0.69
CA SER A 25 -0.15 5.34 -1.52
C SER A 25 -1.35 6.15 -2.02
N PHE A 26 -2.56 5.88 -1.52
CA PHE A 26 -3.74 6.62 -1.92
C PHE A 26 -3.68 8.10 -1.48
N ASP A 27 -4.10 9.02 -2.36
CA ASP A 27 -4.07 10.46 -2.13
C ASP A 27 -4.98 10.88 -0.94
N ASP A 28 -6.12 10.22 -0.77
CA ASP A 28 -7.11 10.48 0.28
C ASP A 28 -7.68 9.15 0.78
N TYR A 29 -7.53 8.85 2.08
CA TYR A 29 -8.03 7.61 2.66
C TYR A 29 -9.53 7.66 2.98
N GLY A 30 -10.18 8.83 2.90
CA GLY A 30 -11.55 8.99 3.34
C GLY A 30 -11.69 8.62 4.82
N GLY A 31 -12.40 7.53 5.10
CA GLY A 31 -12.49 6.95 6.44
C GLY A 31 -11.72 5.64 6.64
N TRP A 32 -10.93 5.22 5.64
CA TRP A 32 -9.99 4.12 5.80
C TRP A 32 -8.77 4.58 6.61
N VAL A 33 -8.12 3.64 7.29
CA VAL A 33 -6.89 3.90 8.04
C VAL A 33 -5.77 3.01 7.53
N MET A 34 -4.55 3.54 7.50
CA MET A 34 -3.36 2.76 7.15
C MET A 34 -2.92 1.93 8.35
N ASP A 35 -2.91 0.61 8.19
CA ASP A 35 -2.53 -0.36 9.20
C ASP A 35 -1.19 -1.03 8.84
N GLN A 36 -0.36 -1.28 9.87
CA GLN A 36 1.01 -1.80 9.73
C GLN A 36 1.19 -3.14 10.46
N GLN A 37 0.14 -3.75 11.01
CA GLN A 37 0.22 -4.92 11.88
C GLN A 37 0.82 -6.16 11.21
N ALA A 38 0.86 -6.21 9.87
CA ALA A 38 1.36 -7.34 9.11
C ALA A 38 2.57 -7.00 8.23
N MET A 39 3.28 -5.88 8.48
CA MET A 39 4.46 -5.49 7.71
C MET A 39 5.55 -6.58 7.71
N ASP A 40 5.80 -7.24 8.85
CA ASP A 40 6.81 -8.31 8.96
C ASP A 40 6.50 -9.54 8.07
N VAL A 41 5.24 -9.72 7.66
CA VAL A 41 4.77 -10.84 6.85
C VAL A 41 4.49 -10.44 5.40
N MET A 42 4.13 -9.17 5.16
CA MET A 42 3.71 -8.67 3.85
C MET A 42 4.71 -7.74 3.16
N GLY A 43 5.70 -7.24 3.89
CA GLY A 43 6.62 -6.21 3.43
C GLY A 43 5.95 -4.87 3.09
N SER A 44 4.70 -4.65 3.51
CA SER A 44 3.86 -3.51 3.11
C SER A 44 2.78 -3.18 4.14
N ALA A 45 2.32 -1.93 4.10
CA ALA A 45 1.14 -1.50 4.85
C ALA A 45 -0.13 -1.83 4.04
N TYR A 46 -1.31 -1.62 4.61
CA TYR A 46 -2.57 -1.80 3.91
C TYR A 46 -3.61 -0.81 4.43
N LEU A 47 -4.67 -0.57 3.65
CA LEU A 47 -5.81 0.20 4.11
C LEU A 47 -6.84 -0.71 4.79
N LEU A 48 -7.35 -0.25 5.93
CA LEU A 48 -8.34 -0.89 6.78
C LEU A 48 -9.59 -0.01 6.93
N ALA A 49 -10.77 -0.55 6.61
CA ALA A 49 -12.06 0.11 6.83
C ALA A 49 -12.66 -0.25 8.19
N HIS A 50 -12.31 0.49 9.24
CA HIS A 50 -12.80 0.25 10.60
C HIS A 50 -13.92 1.23 11.00
N GLY A 51 -15.12 0.99 10.47
CA GLY A 51 -16.29 1.86 10.67
C GLY A 51 -17.24 1.46 11.80
N LEU A 52 -16.87 0.47 12.62
CA LEU A 52 -17.70 -0.08 13.70
C LEU A 52 -19.11 -0.51 13.22
N GLY A 53 -19.15 -1.15 12.05
CA GLY A 53 -20.39 -1.62 11.43
C GLY A 53 -21.17 -0.58 10.63
N ARG A 54 -20.57 0.59 10.37
CA ARG A 54 -21.07 1.57 9.42
C ARG A 54 -20.05 1.77 8.31
N PRO A 55 -20.43 1.70 7.03
CA PRO A 55 -19.51 1.97 5.93
C PRO A 55 -18.76 3.29 6.11
N VAL A 56 -17.44 3.26 5.94
CA VAL A 56 -16.60 4.46 5.98
C VAL A 56 -16.58 5.17 4.62
N ALA A 57 -16.18 6.44 4.60
CA ALA A 57 -16.01 7.18 3.34
C ALA A 57 -14.92 6.55 2.47
N ASN A 58 -15.11 6.56 1.15
CA ASN A 58 -14.18 5.95 0.18
C ASN A 58 -12.76 6.49 0.32
N ALA A 59 -11.77 5.61 0.24
CA ALA A 59 -10.41 5.99 -0.11
C ALA A 59 -10.33 6.20 -1.62
N ARG A 60 -9.54 7.18 -2.09
CA ARG A 60 -9.37 7.49 -3.51
C ARG A 60 -7.92 7.83 -3.86
N THR A 61 -7.54 7.58 -5.10
CA THR A 61 -6.28 8.03 -5.67
C THR A 61 -6.37 8.21 -7.18
N ARG A 62 -5.43 8.97 -7.75
CA ARG A 62 -5.29 9.12 -9.20
C ARG A 62 -4.21 8.18 -9.74
N VAL A 63 -4.56 7.47 -10.79
CA VAL A 63 -3.66 6.55 -11.50
C VAL A 63 -3.56 6.95 -12.96
N HIS A 64 -2.40 6.70 -13.57
CA HIS A 64 -2.17 7.00 -14.98
C HIS A 64 -1.98 5.72 -15.80
N PHE A 65 -2.90 5.46 -16.72
CA PHE A 65 -2.80 4.40 -17.70
C PHE A 65 -2.07 4.90 -18.95
N GLY A 66 -0.93 4.30 -19.29
CA GLY A 66 -0.15 4.69 -20.48
C GLY A 66 -0.94 4.54 -21.79
N GLU A 67 -1.79 3.51 -21.86
CA GLU A 67 -2.68 3.25 -23.00
C GLU A 67 -4.05 2.81 -22.49
N GLY A 68 -5.12 3.23 -23.18
CA GLY A 68 -6.47 2.75 -22.91
C GLY A 68 -6.68 1.34 -23.45
N GLY A 69 -7.65 0.62 -22.87
CA GLY A 69 -8.01 -0.71 -23.33
C GLY A 69 -8.50 -1.62 -22.21
N LYS A 70 -8.35 -2.94 -22.42
CA LYS A 70 -8.76 -3.96 -21.47
C LYS A 70 -7.63 -4.28 -20.50
N TYR A 71 -7.93 -4.24 -19.22
CA TYR A 71 -7.03 -4.59 -18.14
C TYR A 71 -7.70 -5.61 -17.23
N ARG A 72 -6.97 -6.62 -16.77
CA ARG A 72 -7.42 -7.51 -15.71
C ARG A 72 -7.10 -6.88 -14.37
N LEU A 73 -8.12 -6.78 -13.52
CA LEU A 73 -7.96 -6.29 -12.16
C LEU A 73 -7.58 -7.45 -11.24
N TRP A 74 -6.50 -7.26 -10.48
CA TRP A 74 -6.11 -8.10 -9.36
C TRP A 74 -6.13 -7.27 -8.08
N VAL A 75 -6.77 -7.78 -7.03
CA VAL A 75 -6.89 -7.12 -5.73
C VAL A 75 -6.20 -7.96 -4.66
N ARG A 76 -5.16 -7.44 -4.01
CA ARG A 76 -4.53 -8.12 -2.88
C ARG A 76 -5.27 -7.76 -1.60
N THR A 77 -5.92 -8.76 -1.03
CA THR A 77 -6.73 -8.61 0.19
C THR A 77 -6.64 -9.86 1.05
N ARG A 78 -7.11 -9.74 2.29
CA ARG A 78 -7.25 -10.80 3.27
C ARG A 78 -8.60 -10.67 3.95
N ASP A 79 -9.41 -11.70 3.80
CA ASP A 79 -10.52 -11.97 4.71
C ASP A 79 -9.97 -12.75 5.91
N TRP A 80 -10.16 -12.24 7.12
CA TRP A 80 -9.65 -12.85 8.36
C TRP A 80 -10.63 -13.81 9.02
N VAL A 81 -11.88 -13.86 8.55
CA VAL A 81 -12.93 -14.75 9.06
C VAL A 81 -13.36 -15.71 7.96
N ALA A 82 -12.86 -16.95 8.03
CA ALA A 82 -13.37 -18.02 7.18
C ALA A 82 -14.72 -18.55 7.73
N PRO A 83 -15.68 -18.95 6.88
CA PRO A 83 -15.62 -19.01 5.42
C PRO A 83 -16.05 -17.71 4.71
N GLU A 84 -16.76 -16.81 5.38
CA GLU A 84 -17.17 -15.50 4.85
C GLU A 84 -17.07 -14.45 5.96
N GLY A 85 -16.17 -13.48 5.78
CA GLY A 85 -15.97 -12.41 6.73
C GLY A 85 -16.76 -11.15 6.43
N PRO A 86 -16.87 -10.28 7.44
CA PRO A 86 -17.67 -9.08 7.34
C PRO A 86 -16.96 -7.94 6.60
N GLY A 87 -15.65 -8.04 6.31
CA GLY A 87 -14.82 -6.95 5.76
C GLY A 87 -14.96 -6.73 4.26
N ARG A 88 -16.19 -6.61 3.77
CA ARG A 88 -16.46 -6.58 2.33
C ARG A 88 -16.33 -5.17 1.77
N PHE A 89 -15.75 -5.06 0.58
CA PHE A 89 -15.53 -3.80 -0.12
C PHE A 89 -15.58 -3.99 -1.65
N ARG A 90 -15.62 -2.88 -2.39
CA ARG A 90 -15.55 -2.84 -3.86
C ARG A 90 -14.46 -1.90 -4.32
N VAL A 91 -13.99 -2.13 -5.54
CA VAL A 91 -13.14 -1.19 -6.27
C VAL A 91 -14.03 -0.40 -7.23
N ARG A 92 -13.82 0.92 -7.30
CA ARG A 92 -14.47 1.78 -8.31
C ARG A 92 -13.42 2.41 -9.20
N LEU A 93 -13.72 2.51 -10.49
CA LEU A 93 -12.92 3.19 -11.49
C LEU A 93 -13.77 4.27 -12.15
N ASN A 94 -13.34 5.53 -12.04
CA ASN A 94 -14.08 6.71 -12.52
C ASN A 94 -15.54 6.72 -12.02
N GLY A 95 -15.74 6.37 -10.75
CA GLY A 95 -17.05 6.30 -10.11
C GLY A 95 -17.87 5.04 -10.41
N ASN A 96 -17.44 4.17 -11.34
CA ASN A 96 -18.15 2.92 -11.64
C ASN A 96 -17.56 1.75 -10.87
N THR A 97 -18.38 0.91 -10.26
CA THR A 97 -17.93 -0.35 -9.65
C THR A 97 -17.31 -1.25 -10.71
N VAL A 98 -16.12 -1.78 -10.44
CA VAL A 98 -15.40 -2.70 -11.31
C VAL A 98 -15.09 -4.02 -10.61
N GLY A 99 -15.22 -5.10 -11.35
CA GLY A 99 -15.09 -6.46 -10.82
C GLY A 99 -16.25 -6.86 -9.93
N GLY A 100 -15.93 -7.39 -8.75
CA GLY A 100 -16.90 -7.89 -7.79
C GLY A 100 -16.70 -7.32 -6.40
N GLU A 101 -17.26 -8.03 -5.44
CA GLU A 101 -17.05 -7.76 -4.02
C GLU A 101 -15.79 -8.50 -3.53
N PHE A 102 -14.94 -7.80 -2.79
CA PHE A 102 -13.69 -8.32 -2.25
C PHE A 102 -13.72 -8.31 -0.73
N GLY A 103 -12.76 -9.00 -0.09
CA GLY A 103 -12.72 -9.12 1.37
C GLY A 103 -13.81 -10.05 1.94
N ALA A 104 -14.42 -10.86 1.07
CA ALA A 104 -15.39 -11.89 1.40
C ALA A 104 -14.90 -13.22 0.83
N GLY A 105 -14.81 -14.24 1.68
CA GLY A 105 -14.35 -15.54 1.25
C GLY A 105 -12.85 -15.68 1.41
N GLY A 106 -12.39 -16.86 1.84
CA GLY A 106 -10.97 -17.16 2.00
C GLY A 106 -10.67 -18.06 3.20
N ASP A 107 -9.39 -18.21 3.48
CA ASP A 107 -8.84 -19.04 4.56
C ASP A 107 -8.03 -18.24 5.59
N GLY A 108 -8.14 -16.91 5.58
CA GLY A 108 -7.32 -16.06 6.44
C GLY A 108 -5.99 -15.61 5.84
N ALA A 109 -5.60 -16.05 4.63
CA ALA A 109 -4.32 -15.66 4.02
C ALA A 109 -4.42 -14.45 3.08
N TRP A 110 -3.36 -13.65 3.04
CA TRP A 110 -3.17 -12.61 2.03
C TRP A 110 -2.96 -13.23 0.65
N ARG A 111 -3.77 -12.84 -0.33
CA ARG A 111 -3.67 -13.33 -1.71
C ARG A 111 -4.22 -12.34 -2.72
N TRP A 112 -3.89 -12.56 -3.98
CA TRP A 112 -4.48 -11.87 -5.12
C TRP A 112 -5.84 -12.48 -5.47
N TRP A 113 -6.86 -11.64 -5.56
CA TRP A 113 -8.21 -11.97 -5.99
C TRP A 113 -8.48 -11.39 -7.36
N GLU A 114 -9.06 -12.20 -8.23
CA GLU A 114 -9.38 -11.77 -9.59
C GLU A 114 -10.65 -10.90 -9.60
N GLY A 115 -10.52 -9.68 -10.09
CA GLY A 115 -11.60 -8.72 -10.30
C GLY A 115 -12.15 -8.69 -11.73
N GLY A 116 -11.79 -9.67 -12.56
CA GLY A 116 -12.19 -9.72 -13.96
C GLY A 116 -11.55 -8.65 -14.84
N VAL A 117 -12.08 -8.49 -16.05
CA VAL A 117 -11.56 -7.55 -17.06
C VAL A 117 -12.34 -6.24 -17.01
N VAL A 118 -11.62 -5.12 -16.96
CA VAL A 118 -12.13 -3.76 -16.89
C VAL A 118 -11.62 -2.97 -18.09
N GLU A 119 -12.44 -2.03 -18.59
CA GLU A 119 -12.01 -1.10 -19.63
C GLU A 119 -11.51 0.20 -18.99
N THR A 120 -10.33 0.65 -19.42
CA THR A 120 -9.66 1.85 -18.89
C THR A 120 -9.42 2.86 -20.01
N PRO A 121 -9.49 4.17 -19.72
CA PRO A 121 -9.07 5.21 -20.66
C PRO A 121 -7.54 5.24 -20.79
N ALA A 122 -7.05 5.88 -21.85
CA ALA A 122 -5.66 6.35 -21.84
C ALA A 122 -5.58 7.62 -20.97
N GLY A 123 -4.53 7.73 -20.15
CA GLY A 123 -4.33 8.87 -19.26
C GLY A 123 -4.86 8.63 -17.83
N GLU A 124 -5.31 9.70 -17.20
CA GLU A 124 -5.71 9.69 -15.80
C GLU A 124 -7.05 8.97 -15.58
N ALA A 125 -7.12 8.21 -14.48
CA ALA A 125 -8.36 7.67 -13.93
C ALA A 125 -8.35 7.77 -12.40
N ILE A 126 -9.54 7.84 -11.81
CA ILE A 126 -9.73 7.81 -10.36
C ILE A 126 -10.05 6.38 -9.95
N VAL A 127 -9.27 5.86 -9.01
CA VAL A 127 -9.52 4.58 -8.36
C VAL A 127 -10.00 4.84 -6.93
N GLU A 128 -11.06 4.14 -6.52
CA GLU A 128 -11.61 4.25 -5.16
C GLU A 128 -11.80 2.86 -4.53
N LEU A 129 -11.67 2.81 -3.20
CA LEU A 129 -12.09 1.68 -2.37
C LEU A 129 -13.38 2.06 -1.65
N GLU A 130 -14.45 1.36 -1.96
CA GLU A 130 -15.78 1.54 -1.37
C GLU A 130 -16.00 0.46 -0.31
N ASP A 131 -16.01 0.86 0.97
CA ASP A 131 -16.41 -0.02 2.06
C ASP A 131 -17.92 -0.29 2.02
N LEU A 132 -18.32 -1.53 2.24
CA LEU A 132 -19.72 -1.95 2.22
C LEU A 132 -20.28 -2.24 3.61
N THR A 133 -19.43 -2.30 4.63
CA THR A 133 -19.78 -2.95 5.90
C THR A 133 -19.35 -2.19 7.14
N GLY A 134 -18.23 -1.46 7.09
CA GLY A 134 -17.61 -0.87 8.28
C GLY A 134 -16.93 -1.89 9.19
N PHE A 135 -16.67 -3.11 8.71
CA PHE A 135 -16.14 -4.22 9.52
C PHE A 135 -14.82 -4.76 8.97
N ASP A 136 -13.79 -3.92 8.99
CA ASP A 136 -12.41 -4.29 8.69
C ASP A 136 -12.21 -4.82 7.27
N GLY A 137 -12.75 -4.12 6.27
CA GLY A 137 -12.31 -4.32 4.89
C GLY A 137 -10.82 -4.03 4.77
N ARG A 138 -10.06 -4.91 4.11
CA ARG A 138 -8.60 -4.81 3.99
C ARG A 138 -8.19 -4.79 2.54
N CYS A 139 -7.44 -3.78 2.12
CA CYS A 139 -6.87 -3.75 0.78
C CYS A 139 -5.39 -3.37 0.89
N ASP A 140 -4.54 -4.24 0.37
CA ASP A 140 -3.09 -4.01 0.31
C ASP A 140 -2.70 -3.35 -1.01
N ALA A 141 -3.08 -3.94 -2.15
CA ALA A 141 -2.70 -3.41 -3.45
C ALA A 141 -3.70 -3.76 -4.55
N LEU A 142 -3.68 -2.98 -5.62
CA LEU A 142 -4.39 -3.21 -6.87
C LEU A 142 -3.37 -3.35 -7.99
N PHE A 143 -3.58 -4.30 -8.89
CA PHE A 143 -2.81 -4.42 -10.12
C PHE A 143 -3.75 -4.52 -11.32
N PHE A 144 -3.67 -3.52 -12.19
CA PHE A 144 -4.35 -3.51 -13.48
C PHE A 144 -3.38 -4.04 -14.53
N ALA A 145 -3.51 -5.32 -14.86
CA ALA A 145 -2.65 -6.00 -15.81
C ALA A 145 -3.21 -5.86 -17.23
N LYS A 146 -2.46 -5.29 -18.18
CA LYS A 146 -2.94 -5.10 -19.55
C LYS A 146 -3.22 -6.44 -20.22
N GLU A 147 -4.40 -6.59 -20.80
CA GLU A 147 -4.75 -7.80 -21.55
C GLU A 147 -4.01 -7.84 -22.88
N VAL A 148 -3.31 -8.95 -23.12
CA VAL A 148 -2.66 -9.25 -24.40
C VAL A 148 -3.39 -10.40 -25.07
N ALA A 149 -3.73 -10.23 -26.34
CA ALA A 149 -4.46 -11.24 -27.10
C ALA A 149 -3.74 -12.60 -27.05
N GLY A 150 -4.43 -13.63 -26.58
CA GLY A 150 -3.91 -15.00 -26.50
C GLY A 150 -3.12 -15.34 -25.22
N ALA A 151 -2.91 -14.39 -24.31
CA ALA A 151 -2.23 -14.62 -23.03
C ALA A 151 -2.85 -13.75 -21.91
N PRO A 152 -3.83 -14.28 -21.15
CA PRO A 152 -4.41 -13.57 -20.00
C PRO A 152 -3.32 -13.26 -18.98
N ALA A 153 -3.29 -12.04 -18.47
CA ALA A 153 -2.29 -11.64 -17.50
C ALA A 153 -2.62 -12.24 -16.12
N GLY A 154 -1.73 -13.12 -15.63
CA GLY A 154 -1.83 -13.72 -14.30
C GLY A 154 -1.64 -12.71 -13.15
N PRO A 155 -1.88 -13.13 -11.90
CA PRO A 155 -1.64 -12.27 -10.75
C PRO A 155 -0.12 -12.02 -10.58
N PRO A 156 0.25 -10.92 -9.89
CA PRO A 156 1.61 -10.78 -9.38
C PRO A 156 1.98 -11.95 -8.43
N PRO A 157 3.28 -12.12 -8.11
CA PRO A 157 3.70 -13.10 -7.10
C PRO A 157 2.96 -12.91 -5.76
N GLY A 158 2.65 -14.01 -5.08
CA GLY A 158 1.84 -13.98 -3.84
C GLY A 158 2.63 -13.80 -2.56
N SER A 159 3.94 -14.08 -2.59
CA SER A 159 4.81 -14.17 -1.41
C SER A 159 6.20 -13.62 -1.68
N ASP A 160 6.93 -13.35 -0.60
CA ASP A 160 8.33 -12.98 -0.66
C ASP A 160 9.24 -14.19 -0.96
N PRO A 161 10.42 -13.96 -1.59
CA PRO A 161 10.99 -12.66 -1.97
C PRO A 161 10.50 -12.10 -3.32
N GLU A 162 9.78 -12.88 -4.13
CA GLU A 162 9.40 -12.51 -5.49
C GLU A 162 8.42 -11.33 -5.52
N LEU A 163 7.51 -11.24 -4.54
CA LEU A 163 6.60 -10.12 -4.40
C LEU A 163 7.35 -8.81 -4.10
N ALA A 164 8.29 -8.81 -3.16
CA ALA A 164 9.13 -7.64 -2.88
C ALA A 164 9.89 -7.16 -4.13
N GLN A 165 10.43 -8.08 -4.93
CA GLN A 165 11.09 -7.73 -6.19
C GLN A 165 10.10 -7.19 -7.23
N PHE A 166 8.90 -7.76 -7.32
CA PHE A 166 7.84 -7.25 -8.18
C PHE A 166 7.48 -5.82 -7.81
N ARG A 167 7.23 -5.52 -6.53
CA ARG A 167 6.93 -4.16 -6.04
C ARG A 167 8.01 -3.17 -6.42
N LYS A 168 9.28 -3.50 -6.18
CA LYS A 168 10.41 -2.63 -6.54
C LYS A 168 10.41 -2.27 -8.03
N ARG A 169 10.31 -3.27 -8.91
CA ARG A 169 10.21 -3.03 -10.36
C ARG A 169 8.97 -2.24 -10.73
N ALA A 170 7.83 -2.60 -10.15
CA ALA A 170 6.52 -1.99 -10.37
C ALA A 170 6.38 -0.57 -9.79
N LEU A 171 7.35 -0.08 -9.02
CA LEU A 171 7.40 1.27 -8.48
C LEU A 171 8.64 2.05 -8.98
N GLY A 172 9.48 1.44 -9.82
CA GLY A 172 10.74 2.01 -10.26
C GLY A 172 11.76 2.25 -9.13
N LEU A 173 11.65 1.49 -8.05
CA LEU A 173 12.57 1.55 -6.92
C LEU A 173 13.86 0.78 -7.22
N PRO A 174 15.00 1.18 -6.62
CA PRO A 174 16.26 0.47 -6.82
C PRO A 174 16.18 -0.98 -6.29
N GLU A 175 16.83 -1.90 -7.00
CA GLU A 175 16.90 -3.33 -6.64
C GLU A 175 17.50 -3.54 -5.24
N GLY A 176 18.48 -2.71 -4.87
CA GLY A 176 19.16 -2.73 -3.58
C GLY A 176 19.10 -1.38 -2.87
N PRO A 177 19.40 -1.35 -1.55
CA PRO A 177 19.55 -0.09 -0.82
C PRO A 177 20.66 0.76 -1.44
N GLU A 178 20.45 2.08 -1.46
CA GLU A 178 21.48 3.02 -1.83
C GLU A 178 22.64 2.98 -0.82
N ASP A 179 23.86 3.22 -1.29
CA ASP A 179 25.01 3.37 -0.39
C ASP A 179 24.84 4.66 0.42
N GLY A 180 24.47 4.52 1.70
CA GLY A 180 24.34 5.63 2.65
C GLY A 180 25.68 6.28 3.04
N GLY A 181 26.80 5.71 2.61
CA GLY A 181 28.15 6.16 2.92
C GLY A 181 28.66 5.68 4.28
N ARG A 182 29.81 6.23 4.69
CA ARG A 182 30.49 5.84 5.94
C ARG A 182 30.01 6.68 7.13
N PHE A 183 29.74 6.00 8.25
CA PHE A 183 29.36 6.58 9.53
C PHE A 183 30.26 6.05 10.65
N ASP A 184 30.43 6.83 11.70
CA ASP A 184 31.18 6.42 12.90
C ASP A 184 30.29 5.64 13.86
N PHE A 185 28.98 5.84 13.79
CA PHE A 185 27.99 5.17 14.61
C PHE A 185 26.68 4.97 13.86
N VAL A 186 26.13 3.75 13.91
CA VAL A 186 24.85 3.40 13.29
C VAL A 186 23.88 2.96 14.37
N VAL A 187 22.71 3.56 14.40
CA VAL A 187 21.60 3.19 15.29
C VAL A 187 20.50 2.59 14.44
N ALA A 188 20.12 1.35 14.73
CA ALA A 188 18.97 0.68 14.13
C ALA A 188 17.78 0.73 15.10
N GLY A 189 16.74 1.48 14.73
CA GLY A 189 15.54 1.69 15.52
C GLY A 189 15.41 3.11 16.09
N GLY A 190 14.35 3.80 15.71
CA GLY A 190 14.02 5.17 16.10
C GLY A 190 13.15 5.30 17.36
N GLY A 191 13.16 4.31 18.25
CA GLY A 191 12.51 4.40 19.56
C GLY A 191 13.25 5.33 20.52
N TYR A 192 12.74 5.52 21.75
CA TYR A 192 13.36 6.40 22.75
C TYR A 192 14.85 6.11 22.97
N ALA A 193 15.22 4.85 23.16
CA ALA A 193 16.61 4.47 23.38
C ALA A 193 17.49 4.78 22.15
N GLY A 194 17.01 4.47 20.94
CA GLY A 194 17.76 4.70 19.72
C GLY A 194 17.93 6.19 19.39
N VAL A 195 16.88 6.99 19.51
CA VAL A 195 16.96 8.44 19.32
C VAL A 195 17.90 9.07 20.35
N CYS A 196 17.78 8.70 21.62
CA CYS A 196 18.70 9.17 22.67
C CYS A 196 20.16 8.79 22.37
N ALA A 197 20.42 7.56 21.94
CA ALA A 197 21.76 7.10 21.56
C ALA A 197 22.32 7.88 20.36
N ALA A 198 21.50 8.08 19.32
CA ALA A 198 21.89 8.82 18.12
C ALA A 198 22.23 10.28 18.45
N ILE A 199 21.40 10.96 19.24
CA ILE A 199 21.64 12.34 19.68
C ILE A 199 22.88 12.43 20.55
N ALA A 200 23.07 11.51 21.50
CA ALA A 200 24.23 11.52 22.39
C ALA A 200 25.55 11.33 21.59
N ALA A 201 25.56 10.44 20.61
CA ALA A 201 26.70 10.20 19.72
C ALA A 201 26.98 11.43 18.83
N ALA A 202 25.95 12.02 18.22
CA ALA A 202 26.10 13.21 17.39
C ALA A 202 26.64 14.42 18.18
N ARG A 203 26.19 14.60 19.44
CA ARG A 203 26.71 15.66 20.34
C ARG A 203 28.18 15.46 20.72
N ARG A 204 28.73 14.26 20.54
CA ARG A 204 30.16 13.96 20.71
C ARG A 204 30.97 14.09 19.42
N GLY A 205 30.36 14.62 18.35
CA GLY A 205 31.03 14.87 17.07
C GLY A 205 31.10 13.66 16.14
N LEU A 206 30.39 12.57 16.44
CA LEU A 206 30.34 11.39 15.57
C LEU A 206 29.40 11.64 14.39
N LYS A 207 29.76 11.13 13.21
CA LYS A 207 28.84 11.05 12.07
C LYS A 207 27.90 9.85 12.29
N VAL A 208 26.63 10.14 12.59
CA VAL A 208 25.64 9.12 12.98
C VAL A 208 24.66 8.82 11.85
N ALA A 209 24.40 7.54 11.56
CA ALA A 209 23.23 7.10 10.81
C ALA A 209 22.16 6.57 11.75
N LEU A 210 20.91 6.99 11.56
CA LEU A 210 19.73 6.40 12.20
C LEU A 210 18.91 5.69 11.13
N VAL A 211 18.89 4.36 11.21
CA VAL A 211 18.08 3.50 10.33
C VAL A 211 16.78 3.19 11.07
N GLN A 212 15.66 3.50 10.45
CA GLN A 212 14.35 3.29 11.03
C GLN A 212 13.39 2.79 9.96
N ASP A 213 12.71 1.69 10.27
CA ASP A 213 11.78 1.01 9.39
C ASP A 213 10.45 1.77 9.22
N ARG A 214 10.05 2.55 10.24
CA ARG A 214 8.76 3.29 10.25
C ARG A 214 8.95 4.81 10.09
N PRO A 215 8.02 5.52 9.42
CA PRO A 215 8.14 6.97 9.19
C PRO A 215 8.00 7.84 10.45
N VAL A 216 7.78 7.23 11.62
CA VAL A 216 7.61 7.92 12.90
C VAL A 216 8.72 7.52 13.87
N LEU A 217 9.36 8.53 14.46
CA LEU A 217 10.29 8.37 15.57
C LEU A 217 9.55 8.41 16.91
N LEU A 218 10.16 7.85 17.96
CA LEU A 218 9.62 7.84 19.32
C LEU A 218 8.26 7.13 19.43
N SER A 219 7.94 6.22 18.49
CA SER A 219 6.64 5.56 18.45
C SER A 219 6.36 4.76 19.73
N ILE A 220 5.31 5.21 20.42
CA ILE A 220 4.41 4.43 21.26
C ILE A 220 3.28 4.01 20.31
N THR A 221 2.99 2.72 20.17
CA THR A 221 1.99 2.21 19.22
C THR A 221 0.61 2.82 19.49
N HIS A 222 0.09 3.56 18.50
CA HIS A 222 -1.31 3.90 18.16
C HIS A 222 -2.37 4.31 19.21
N ASN A 223 -2.09 4.41 20.52
CA ASN A 223 -3.12 4.79 21.53
C ASN A 223 -2.86 6.12 22.27
N CYS A 224 -1.93 6.97 21.83
CA CYS A 224 -1.61 8.21 22.56
C CYS A 224 -2.15 9.50 21.93
N TRP A 225 -2.90 9.46 20.83
CA TRP A 225 -3.57 10.66 20.30
C TRP A 225 -4.77 11.12 21.15
N GLU A 226 -5.24 10.33 22.12
CA GLU A 226 -6.29 10.73 23.08
C GLU A 226 -5.78 11.33 24.40
N LEU A 227 -4.47 11.30 24.68
CA LEU A 227 -3.93 11.97 25.87
C LEU A 227 -3.43 13.35 25.51
N GLY A 228 -4.39 14.27 25.41
CA GLY A 228 -4.13 15.71 25.40
C GLY A 228 -3.28 16.09 26.60
N LEU A 229 -1.99 16.26 26.36
CA LEU A 229 -1.05 16.84 27.31
C LEU A 229 -0.26 17.93 26.60
N PHE A 230 -0.36 19.10 27.21
CA PHE A 230 0.17 20.41 26.83
C PHE A 230 1.68 20.43 26.62
#